data_AF-A0A7C4C894-F1
#
_entry.id   AF-A0A7C4C894-F1
#
_cell.length_a   1.000
_cell.length_b   1.000
_cell.length_c   1.000
_cell.angle_alpha   90.00
_cell.angle_beta   90.00
_cell.angle_gamma   90.00
#
_symmetry.space_group_name_H-M   'P 1'
#
loop_
_entity.id
_entity.type
_entity.pdbx_description
1 polymer ?
#
loop_
_entity_poly.entity_id
_entity_poly.type
_entity_poly.pdbx_seq_one_letter_code
_entity_poly.pdbx_strand_id
1 'polypeptide(L)'
;MATLEAHELVFSGKAPDHPIMQVLELPQETHPFFVGTQAHPEMTSRPLRPQPLFLGLMSAAAEFARLRGPSAAQQHKTALT
;
A
#
# COMPACT_ATOMS: atom_id res chain seq x y z
N MET A 1 19.95 -2.88 -7.51
CA MET A 1 18.91 -3.90 -7.73
C MET A 1 19.23 -5.09 -6.84
N ALA A 2 20.31 -5.85 -7.13
CA ALA A 2 20.69 -7.06 -6.39
C ALA A 2 20.66 -6.99 -4.85
N THR A 3 21.19 -5.92 -4.23
CA THR A 3 21.14 -5.78 -2.76
C THR A 3 19.71 -5.68 -2.23
N LEU A 4 18.82 -4.98 -2.92
CA LEU A 4 17.43 -4.81 -2.48
C LEU A 4 16.62 -6.09 -2.71
N GLU A 5 16.82 -6.75 -3.85
CA GLU A 5 16.17 -8.04 -4.17
C GLU A 5 16.61 -9.15 -3.21
N ALA A 6 17.87 -9.12 -2.74
CA ALA A 6 18.35 -10.02 -1.70
C ALA A 6 17.66 -9.82 -0.33
N HIS A 7 16.99 -8.68 -0.12
CA HIS A 7 16.16 -8.38 1.05
C HIS A 7 14.67 -8.44 0.69
N GLU A 8 14.30 -9.30 -0.27
CA GLU A 8 12.92 -9.63 -0.67
C GLU A 8 12.14 -8.50 -1.37
N LEU A 9 12.77 -7.36 -1.63
CA LEU A 9 12.13 -6.31 -2.41
C LEU A 9 11.92 -6.78 -3.86
N VAL A 10 10.68 -6.71 -4.36
CA VAL A 10 10.33 -7.11 -5.71
C VAL A 10 10.15 -5.87 -6.59
N PHE A 11 10.83 -5.80 -7.73
CA PHE A 11 10.60 -4.78 -8.77
C PHE A 11 9.52 -5.26 -9.75
N SER A 12 8.25 -5.03 -9.41
CA SER A 12 7.08 -5.51 -10.16
C SER A 12 6.75 -4.69 -11.42
N GLY A 13 7.35 -3.51 -11.58
CA GLY A 13 7.13 -2.66 -12.76
C GLY A 13 8.42 -2.02 -13.28
N LYS A 14 8.61 -2.07 -14.60
CA LYS A 14 9.79 -1.50 -15.30
C LYS A 14 9.34 -0.65 -16.49
N ALA A 15 10.08 0.41 -16.79
CA ALA A 15 9.94 1.14 -18.04
C ALA A 15 10.21 0.21 -19.25
N PRO A 16 9.40 0.25 -20.32
CA PRO A 16 9.55 -0.68 -21.46
C PRO A 16 10.95 -0.68 -22.07
N ASP A 17 11.52 0.50 -22.31
CA ASP A 17 12.75 0.66 -23.10
C ASP A 17 13.97 1.10 -22.27
N HIS A 18 13.80 1.23 -20.94
CA HIS A 18 14.84 1.77 -20.07
C HIS A 18 15.08 0.88 -18.84
N PRO A 19 16.30 0.84 -18.28
CA PRO A 19 16.61 0.10 -17.07
C PRO A 19 16.10 0.82 -15.79
N ILE A 20 14.91 1.42 -15.86
CA ILE A 20 14.30 2.19 -14.79
C ILE A 20 13.14 1.38 -14.21
N MET A 21 13.21 1.06 -12.92
CA MET A 21 12.10 0.41 -12.23
C MET A 21 11.08 1.46 -11.80
N GLN A 22 9.83 1.22 -12.16
CA GLN A 22 8.71 2.13 -11.98
C GLN A 22 7.88 1.76 -10.75
N VAL A 23 7.79 0.47 -10.43
CA VAL A 23 7.01 -0.06 -9.31
C VAL A 23 7.83 -1.09 -8.55
N LEU A 24 7.71 -1.05 -7.22
CA LEU A 24 8.29 -2.03 -6.30
C LEU A 24 7.29 -2.39 -5.22
N GLU A 25 7.47 -3.56 -4.62
CA GLU A 25 6.61 -4.08 -3.55
C GLU A 25 7.38 -5.04 -2.64
N LEU A 26 6.77 -5.39 -1.51
CA LEU A 26 7.18 -6.53 -0.70
C LEU A 26 6.18 -7.67 -0.87
N PRO A 27 6.60 -8.94 -0.69
CA PRO A 27 5.68 -10.06 -0.62
C PRO A 27 4.60 -9.84 0.45
N GLN A 28 3.38 -10.31 0.19
CA GLN A 28 2.25 -10.15 1.11
C GLN A 28 2.48 -10.82 2.47
N GLU A 29 3.21 -11.95 2.47
CA GLU A 29 3.65 -12.65 3.69
C GLU A 29 4.55 -11.78 4.56
N THR A 30 5.34 -10.88 3.96
CA THR A 30 6.24 -9.95 4.65
C THR A 30 5.48 -8.70 5.11
N HIS A 31 4.63 -8.14 4.25
CA HIS A 31 3.77 -7.00 4.59
C HIS A 31 2.47 -7.02 3.77
N PRO A 32 1.28 -6.94 4.39
CA PRO A 32 0.00 -7.17 3.70
C PRO A 32 -0.29 -6.16 2.58
N PHE A 33 0.27 -4.94 2.69
CA PHE A 33 0.20 -3.94 1.62
C PHE A 33 1.41 -3.01 1.63
N PHE A 34 2.46 -3.35 0.89
CA PHE A 34 3.63 -2.48 0.69
C PHE A 34 3.88 -2.33 -0.81
N VAL A 35 3.59 -1.15 -1.35
CA VAL A 35 3.77 -0.84 -2.77
C VAL A 35 4.32 0.57 -2.90
N GLY A 36 5.35 0.74 -3.72
CA GLY A 36 5.94 2.01 -4.10
C GLY A 36 5.93 2.20 -5.60
N THR A 37 5.59 3.40 -6.06
CA THR A 37 5.57 3.76 -7.49
C THR A 37 6.29 5.08 -7.72
N GLN A 38 7.03 5.20 -8.82
CA GLN A 38 7.60 6.47 -9.29
C GLN A 38 6.56 7.35 -10.01
N ALA A 39 5.47 6.75 -10.51
CA ALA A 39 4.38 7.51 -11.12
C ALA A 39 3.57 8.30 -10.07
N HIS A 40 2.76 9.24 -10.55
CA HIS A 40 1.86 10.08 -9.75
C HIS A 40 0.38 9.65 -9.92
N PRO A 41 -0.07 8.57 -9.27
CA PRO A 41 -1.47 8.11 -9.37
C PRO A 41 -2.47 9.17 -8.89
N GLU A 42 -2.09 10.08 -8.00
CA GLU A 42 -2.90 11.21 -7.55
C GLU A 42 -3.37 12.10 -8.70
N MET A 43 -2.52 12.33 -9.71
CA MET A 43 -2.85 13.20 -10.84
C MET A 43 -3.87 12.57 -11.80
N THR A 44 -3.95 11.24 -11.81
CA THR A 44 -4.80 10.47 -12.73
C THR A 44 -6.05 9.91 -12.04
N SER A 45 -6.15 10.00 -10.72
CA SER A 45 -7.34 9.61 -9.95
C SER A 45 -8.52 10.54 -10.22
N ARG A 46 -9.74 9.99 -10.28
CA ARG A 46 -10.98 10.76 -10.46
C ARG A 46 -12.05 10.26 -9.47
N PRO A 47 -13.00 11.10 -9.02
CA PRO A 47 -14.03 10.67 -8.07
C PRO A 47 -14.82 9.43 -8.51
N LEU A 48 -15.20 9.37 -9.80
CA LEU A 48 -15.95 8.23 -10.38
C LEU A 48 -15.04 7.14 -10.96
N ARG A 49 -13.72 7.34 -10.92
CA ARG A 49 -12.71 6.39 -11.40
C ARG A 49 -11.43 6.53 -10.56
N PRO A 50 -11.48 6.13 -9.28
CA PRO A 50 -10.34 6.24 -8.39
C PRO A 50 -9.21 5.33 -8.87
N GLN A 51 -7.96 5.73 -8.65
CA GLN A 51 -6.83 4.88 -9.00
C GLN A 51 -6.81 3.59 -8.18
N PRO A 52 -6.50 2.43 -8.79
CA PRO A 52 -6.43 1.15 -8.09
C PRO A 52 -5.48 1.15 -6.89
N LEU A 53 -4.34 1.85 -6.98
CA LEU A 53 -3.36 1.94 -5.88
C LEU A 53 -3.97 2.52 -4.60
N PHE A 54 -4.79 3.58 -4.72
CA PHE A 54 -5.45 4.16 -3.55
C PHE A 54 -6.58 3.29 -3.01
N LEU A 55 -7.36 2.65 -3.90
CA LEU A 55 -8.39 1.70 -3.47
C LEU A 55 -7.76 0.53 -2.69
N GLY A 56 -6.66 -0.03 -3.19
CA GLY A 56 -5.91 -1.09 -2.52
C GLY A 56 -5.41 -0.65 -1.14
N LEU A 57 -4.81 0.55 -1.06
CA LEU A 57 -4.33 1.10 0.22
C LEU A 57 -5.47 1.27 1.23
N MET A 58 -6.61 1.81 0.81
CA MET A 58 -7.77 1.98 1.70
C MET A 58 -8.36 0.65 2.14
N SER A 59 -8.43 -0.34 1.25
CA SER A 59 -8.87 -1.69 1.59
C SER A 59 -7.96 -2.33 2.64
N ALA A 60 -6.65 -2.29 2.42
CA ALA A 60 -5.66 -2.83 3.35
C ALA A 60 -5.69 -2.12 4.70
N ALA A 61 -5.83 -0.79 4.71
CA ALA A 61 -5.97 -0.01 5.94
C ALA A 61 -7.24 -0.36 6.72
N ALA A 62 -8.37 -0.55 6.02
CA ALA A 62 -9.63 -0.95 6.64
C ALA A 62 -9.53 -2.35 7.26
N GLU A 63 -8.90 -3.30 6.57
CA GLU A 63 -8.63 -4.64 7.10
C GLU A 63 -7.70 -4.59 8.31
N PHE A 64 -6.60 -3.85 8.22
CA PHE A 64 -5.68 -3.65 9.33
C PHE A 64 -6.36 -3.06 10.57
N ALA A 65 -7.24 -2.07 10.39
CA ALA A 65 -8.02 -1.47 11.47
C ALA A 65 -8.98 -2.49 12.12
N ARG A 66 -9.58 -3.39 11.33
CA ARG A 66 -10.42 -4.49 11.87
C ARG A 66 -9.59 -5.45 12.72
N LEU A 67 -8.39 -5.83 12.25
CA LEU A 67 -7.51 -6.77 12.93
C LEU A 67 -6.90 -6.21 14.22
N ARG A 68 -6.55 -4.92 14.25
CA ARG A 68 -6.00 -4.28 15.46
C ARG A 68 -7.03 -4.10 16.59
N GLY A 69 -8.33 -4.14 16.28
CA GLY A 69 -9.37 -3.75 17.22
C GLY A 69 -9.34 -2.23 17.53
N PRO A 70 -10.33 -1.72 18.30
CA PRO A 70 -10.36 -0.31 18.68
C PRO A 70 -9.13 0.06 19.51
N SER A 71 -8.53 1.21 19.20
CA SER A 71 -7.44 1.73 20.03
C SER A 71 -7.94 2.05 21.44
N ALA A 72 -7.04 2.03 22.43
CA ALA A 72 -7.38 2.39 23.81
C ALA A 72 -8.07 3.78 23.93
N ALA A 73 -7.78 4.71 23.01
CA ALA A 73 -8.41 6.02 22.94
C ALA A 73 -9.89 5.97 22.49
N GLN A 74 -10.28 4.97 21.70
CA GLN A 74 -11.68 4.76 21.26
C GLN A 74 -12.48 3.96 22.30
N GLN A 75 -11.84 3.06 23.04
CA GLN A 75 -12.48 2.28 24.11
C GLN A 75 -13.01 3.18 25.25
N HIS A 76 -12.30 4.25 25.59
CA HIS A 76 -12.71 5.17 26.66
C HIS A 76 -14.00 5.96 26.33
N LYS A 77 -14.29 6.19 25.04
CA LYS A 77 -15.48 6.94 24.62
C LYS A 77 -16.75 6.08 24.60
N THR A 78 -16.61 4.76 24.44
CA THR A 78 -17.72 3.81 24.40
C THR A 78 -18.21 3.39 25.80
N ALA A 79 -17.39 3.55 26.85
CA ALA A 79 -17.76 3.20 28.23
C ALA A 79 -18.59 4.28 28.97
N LEU A 80 -18.82 5.44 28.35
CA LEU A 80 -19.50 6.61 28.93
C LEU A 80 -20.84 6.94 28.24
N THR A 81 -21.38 6.03 27.43
CA THR A 81 -22.72 6.11 26.82
C THR A 81 -23.52 4.90 27.24
#